data_AF-A0A161GWR5-F1
#
_entry.id   AF-A0A161GWR5-F1
#
_cell.length_a   1.000
_cell.length_b   1.000
_cell.length_c   1.000
_cell.angle_alpha   90.00
_cell.angle_beta   90.00
_cell.angle_gamma   90.00
#
_symmetry.space_group_name_H-M   'P 1'
#
loop_
_entity.id
_entity.type
_entity.pdbx_description
1 polymer ?
#
loop_
_entity_poly.entity_id
_entity_poly.type
_entity_poly.pdbx_seq_one_letter_code
_entity_poly.pdbx_strand_id
1 'polypeptide(L)'
;MAVNDAEHISWPRTKHLPAVDHQGVYPRPYQDKLPIWLGVGGTPQSAVRAGKLGLPLALGIIGGEPVRFAPLFDLYRAAASKAGHDPASLETSLNVHGFVAETSQAARDIYSGPHNEVMTRLGAERGWTPATREQFDTMSGPSGALFVGGPAELTDKILAHHEIFGFTRITIQMAIGRLDHKSLMNAIEILGTRVAPDVRKALGGTVRAKLLRGSGRRPSLNG
;
A
#
# COMPACT_ATOMS: atom_id res chain seq x y z
N MET A 1 13.63 14.88 -4.69
CA MET A 1 12.93 14.31 -5.85
C MET A 1 13.57 14.76 -7.17
N ALA A 2 14.86 15.12 -7.16
CA ALA A 2 15.52 15.83 -8.26
C ALA A 2 15.38 15.16 -9.64
N VAL A 3 15.31 13.82 -9.69
CA VAL A 3 15.10 13.08 -10.95
C VAL A 3 13.76 13.40 -11.64
N ASN A 4 12.72 13.77 -10.87
CA ASN A 4 11.42 14.22 -11.40
C ASN A 4 11.42 15.69 -11.79
N ASP A 5 12.36 16.47 -11.29
CA ASP A 5 12.40 17.93 -11.47
C ASP A 5 13.29 18.31 -12.65
N ALA A 6 14.36 17.54 -12.91
CA ALA A 6 15.30 17.80 -13.99
C ALA A 6 15.98 16.52 -14.54
N GLU A 7 16.45 16.61 -15.78
CA GLU A 7 17.29 15.60 -16.44
C GLU A 7 18.71 15.57 -15.88
N HIS A 8 19.30 16.77 -15.77
CA HIS A 8 20.62 17.00 -15.20
C HIS A 8 20.44 17.45 -13.75
N ILE A 9 21.12 16.77 -12.83
CA ILE A 9 21.02 17.06 -11.41
C ILE A 9 22.36 17.45 -10.82
N SER A 10 22.33 18.39 -9.88
CA SER A 10 23.41 18.58 -8.93
C SER A 10 22.95 18.09 -7.57
N TRP A 11 23.79 17.31 -6.90
CA TRP A 11 23.51 16.75 -5.59
C TRP A 11 24.71 16.95 -4.67
N PRO A 12 24.53 17.49 -3.45
CA PRO A 12 25.64 17.75 -2.56
C PRO A 12 26.26 16.44 -2.04
N ARG A 13 27.54 16.49 -1.69
CA ARG A 13 28.19 15.38 -0.98
C ARG A 13 27.41 15.06 0.30
N THR A 14 27.19 13.79 0.56
CA THR A 14 26.62 13.30 1.82
C THR A 14 27.64 12.41 2.54
N LYS A 15 27.27 11.91 3.73
CA LYS A 15 28.09 10.92 4.46
C LYS A 15 28.44 9.69 3.61
N HIS A 16 27.56 9.29 2.69
CA HIS A 16 27.65 8.02 1.97
C HIS A 16 27.79 8.18 0.45
N LEU A 17 27.64 9.38 -0.10
CA LEU A 17 27.65 9.62 -1.54
C LEU A 17 28.55 10.81 -1.89
N PRO A 18 29.37 10.71 -2.95
CA PRO A 18 30.08 11.86 -3.49
C PRO A 18 29.08 12.91 -4.01
N ALA A 19 29.57 14.14 -4.19
CA ALA A 19 28.79 15.16 -4.87
C ALA A 19 28.62 14.76 -6.34
N VAL A 20 27.46 15.09 -6.90
CA VAL A 20 27.16 15.02 -8.32
C VAL A 20 27.03 16.45 -8.81
N ASP A 21 27.78 16.82 -9.85
CA ASP A 21 27.73 18.16 -10.41
C ASP A 21 27.16 18.15 -11.83
N HIS A 22 25.94 18.62 -11.96
CA HIS A 22 25.21 18.80 -13.21
C HIS A 22 25.28 17.61 -14.18
N GLN A 23 25.10 16.39 -13.66
CA GLN A 23 25.17 15.17 -14.47
C GLN A 23 23.77 14.72 -14.87
N GLY A 24 23.64 14.25 -16.11
CA GLY A 24 22.42 13.62 -16.62
C GLY A 24 22.21 12.22 -16.03
N VAL A 25 20.98 11.90 -15.65
CA VAL A 25 20.60 10.55 -15.19
C VAL A 25 19.80 9.84 -16.27
N TYR A 26 20.38 8.79 -16.86
CA TYR A 26 19.81 8.04 -17.98
C TYR A 26 19.71 6.52 -17.69
N PRO A 27 18.75 5.81 -18.32
CA PRO A 27 17.71 6.34 -19.21
C PRO A 27 16.66 7.16 -18.44
N ARG A 28 15.95 8.05 -19.16
CA ARG A 28 14.85 8.84 -18.58
C ARG A 28 13.61 7.96 -18.36
N PRO A 29 12.84 8.21 -17.29
CA PRO A 29 11.57 7.53 -17.11
C PRO A 29 10.62 7.88 -18.26
N TYR A 30 9.81 6.91 -18.66
CA TYR A 30 8.77 7.12 -19.67
C TYR A 30 7.66 8.08 -19.18
N GLN A 31 7.38 8.09 -17.87
CA GLN A 31 6.42 8.99 -17.26
C GLN A 31 7.07 10.37 -17.02
N ASP A 32 6.31 11.45 -17.23
CA ASP A 32 6.76 12.82 -16.94
C ASP A 32 7.26 12.99 -15.51
N LYS A 33 6.58 12.32 -14.56
CA LYS A 33 7.01 12.20 -13.17
C LYS A 33 6.92 10.75 -12.74
N LEU A 34 8.01 10.23 -12.19
CA LEU A 34 8.02 8.92 -11.55
C LEU A 34 7.22 9.00 -10.23
N PRO A 35 6.18 8.16 -10.04
CA PRO A 35 5.44 8.13 -8.78
C PRO A 35 6.33 7.61 -7.65
N ILE A 36 6.49 8.40 -6.59
CA ILE A 36 7.30 8.04 -5.41
C ILE A 36 6.37 7.94 -4.20
N TRP A 37 6.30 6.77 -3.58
CA TRP A 37 5.49 6.51 -2.39
C TRP A 37 6.38 6.44 -1.15
N LEU A 38 5.96 7.06 -0.05
CA LEU A 38 6.64 6.92 1.23
C LEU A 38 5.97 5.82 2.07
N GLY A 39 6.70 4.72 2.28
CA GLY A 39 6.29 3.66 3.21
C GLY A 39 6.41 4.12 4.66
N VAL A 40 5.34 3.93 5.44
CA VAL A 40 5.28 4.30 6.86
C VAL A 40 4.82 3.11 7.69
N GLY A 41 5.56 2.82 8.78
CA GLY A 41 5.28 1.72 9.70
C GLY A 41 4.49 2.09 10.95
N GLY A 42 3.88 3.29 10.99
CA GLY A 42 2.98 3.69 12.09
C GLY A 42 3.46 4.83 12.99
N THR A 43 4.60 5.49 12.72
CA THR A 43 5.06 6.61 13.55
C THR A 43 4.51 7.96 13.07
N PRO A 44 4.04 8.84 13.99
CA PRO A 44 3.56 10.18 13.64
C PRO A 44 4.57 11.01 12.83
N GLN A 45 5.86 10.92 13.18
CA GLN A 45 6.92 11.68 12.50
C GLN A 45 7.03 11.32 11.01
N SER A 46 6.85 10.04 10.68
CA SER A 46 6.93 9.57 9.30
C SER A 46 5.71 10.03 8.47
N ALA A 47 4.52 9.99 9.07
CA ALA A 47 3.29 10.50 8.44
C ALA A 47 3.38 12.01 8.18
N VAL A 48 3.85 12.80 9.16
CA VAL A 48 4.10 14.24 8.99
C VAL A 48 5.12 14.50 7.88
N ARG A 49 6.19 13.72 7.81
CA ARG A 49 7.22 13.88 6.77
C ARG A 49 6.65 13.63 5.38
N ALA A 50 5.84 12.59 5.20
CA ALA A 50 5.15 12.33 3.92
C ALA A 50 4.29 13.54 3.50
N GLY A 51 3.49 14.06 4.45
CA GLY A 51 2.59 15.19 4.20
C GLY A 51 3.35 16.46 3.82
N LYS A 52 4.41 16.81 4.57
CA LYS A 52 5.26 17.97 4.26
C LYS A 52 5.90 17.90 2.87
N LEU A 53 6.24 16.70 2.43
CA LEU A 53 6.85 16.47 1.11
C LEU A 53 5.83 16.39 -0.03
N GLY A 54 4.51 16.36 0.26
CA GLY A 54 3.48 16.19 -0.76
C GLY A 54 3.56 14.82 -1.45
N LEU A 55 4.06 13.80 -0.76
CA LEU A 55 4.24 12.45 -1.31
C LEU A 55 3.05 11.55 -0.96
N PRO A 56 2.62 10.66 -1.88
CA PRO A 56 1.73 9.56 -1.54
C PRO A 56 2.21 8.73 -0.34
N LEU A 57 1.27 8.36 0.53
CA LEU A 57 1.54 7.62 1.77
C LEU A 57 1.18 6.15 1.62
N ALA A 58 2.08 5.22 1.93
CA ALA A 58 1.78 3.80 2.03
C ALA A 58 1.94 3.31 3.48
N LEU A 59 0.82 3.10 4.18
CA LEU A 59 0.82 2.67 5.57
C LEU A 59 0.76 1.14 5.68
N GLY A 60 1.74 0.55 6.35
CA GLY A 60 1.71 -0.87 6.72
C GLY A 60 0.98 -1.10 8.04
N ILE A 61 -0.02 -1.98 8.06
CA ILE A 61 -0.68 -2.47 9.28
C ILE A 61 -0.39 -3.96 9.45
N ILE A 62 0.37 -4.29 10.49
CA ILE A 62 0.90 -5.65 10.74
C ILE A 62 0.23 -6.31 11.95
N GLY A 63 -0.36 -5.54 12.86
CA GLY A 63 -1.01 -6.07 14.05
C GLY A 63 -1.88 -5.04 14.77
N GLY A 64 -2.68 -5.53 15.72
CA GLY A 64 -3.65 -4.73 16.46
C GLY A 64 -4.91 -4.41 15.66
N GLU A 65 -5.66 -3.42 16.13
CA GLU A 65 -6.87 -2.92 15.47
C GLU A 65 -6.50 -1.80 14.49
N PRO A 66 -6.81 -1.92 13.19
CA PRO A 66 -6.46 -0.92 12.20
C PRO A 66 -6.95 0.49 12.54
N VAL A 67 -8.12 0.63 13.17
CA VAL A 67 -8.72 1.93 13.53
C VAL A 67 -7.77 2.83 14.33
N ARG A 68 -6.85 2.25 15.11
CA ARG A 68 -5.86 2.99 15.91
C ARG A 68 -4.88 3.78 15.06
N PHE A 69 -4.75 3.45 13.78
CA PHE A 69 -3.88 4.13 12.84
C PHE A 69 -4.58 5.29 12.09
N ALA A 70 -5.89 5.49 12.26
CA ALA A 70 -6.63 6.56 11.59
C ALA A 70 -6.04 7.97 11.86
N PRO A 71 -5.61 8.31 13.10
CA PRO A 71 -4.97 9.59 13.37
C PRO A 71 -3.70 9.86 12.55
N LEU A 72 -3.03 8.82 12.02
CA LEU A 72 -1.85 9.01 11.17
C LEU A 72 -2.23 9.56 9.79
N PHE A 73 -3.36 9.14 9.23
CA PHE A 73 -3.87 9.69 7.97
C PHE A 73 -4.32 11.14 8.17
N ASP A 74 -4.95 11.46 9.29
CA ASP A 74 -5.33 12.84 9.63
C ASP A 74 -4.10 13.73 9.79
N LEU A 75 -3.09 13.26 10.52
CA LEU A 75 -1.84 13.97 10.71
C LEU A 75 -1.09 14.19 9.38
N TYR A 76 -1.10 13.18 8.50
CA TYR A 76 -0.57 13.28 7.15
C TYR A 76 -1.27 14.37 6.33
N ARG A 77 -2.61 14.35 6.28
CA ARG A 77 -3.41 15.35 5.55
C ARG A 77 -3.20 16.76 6.11
N ALA A 78 -3.19 16.91 7.43
CA ALA A 78 -2.94 18.19 8.09
C ALA A 78 -1.52 18.73 7.79
N ALA A 79 -0.51 17.86 7.77
CA ALA A 79 0.86 18.23 7.43
C ALA A 79 0.99 18.65 5.96
N ALA A 80 0.27 17.99 5.06
CA ALA A 80 0.19 18.36 3.65
C ALA A 80 -0.41 19.75 3.44
N SER A 81 -1.58 20.02 4.04
CA SER A 81 -2.21 21.34 3.98
C SER A 81 -1.30 22.45 4.51
N LYS A 82 -0.65 22.22 5.67
CA LYS A 82 0.28 23.19 6.27
C LYS A 82 1.51 23.47 5.40
N ALA A 83 1.90 22.52 4.55
CA ALA A 83 3.01 22.67 3.62
C ALA A 83 2.59 23.19 2.23
N GLY A 84 1.31 23.52 2.04
CA GLY A 84 0.79 24.07 0.79
C GLY A 84 0.39 23.03 -0.26
N HIS A 85 0.30 21.75 0.10
CA HIS A 85 -0.19 20.69 -0.78
C HIS A 85 -1.70 20.49 -0.60
N ASP A 86 -2.43 20.23 -1.68
CA ASP A 86 -3.84 19.83 -1.60
C ASP A 86 -3.95 18.36 -1.15
N PRO A 87 -4.49 18.06 0.06
CA PRO A 87 -4.61 16.69 0.53
C PRO A 87 -5.51 15.81 -0.35
N ALA A 88 -6.49 16.38 -1.06
CA ALA A 88 -7.38 15.62 -1.93
C ALA A 88 -6.67 15.13 -3.21
N SER A 89 -5.53 15.74 -3.56
CA SER A 89 -4.68 15.31 -4.67
C SER A 89 -3.71 14.18 -4.30
N LEU A 90 -3.55 13.90 -3.00
CA LEU A 90 -2.56 12.97 -2.50
C LEU A 90 -3.13 11.55 -2.35
N GLU A 91 -2.48 10.60 -3.02
CA GLU A 91 -2.85 9.20 -2.91
C GLU A 91 -2.41 8.60 -1.58
N THR A 92 -3.21 7.66 -1.06
CA THR A 92 -2.86 6.92 0.14
C THR A 92 -3.14 5.43 -0.02
N SER A 93 -2.30 4.59 0.58
CA SER A 93 -2.35 3.14 0.46
C SER A 93 -2.39 2.49 1.81
N LEU A 94 -3.26 1.50 1.93
CA LEU A 94 -3.29 0.56 3.05
C LEU A 94 -2.58 -0.74 2.63
N ASN A 95 -1.52 -1.09 3.35
CA ASN A 95 -0.71 -2.27 3.06
C ASN A 95 -0.86 -3.27 4.20
N VAL A 96 -1.38 -4.46 3.89
CA VAL A 96 -1.82 -5.45 4.88
C VAL A 96 -1.38 -6.85 4.50
N HIS A 97 -1.33 -7.74 5.48
CA HIS A 97 -1.32 -9.18 5.23
C HIS A 97 -2.76 -9.68 5.07
N GLY A 98 -2.96 -10.69 4.24
CA GLY A 98 -4.29 -11.21 3.99
C GLY A 98 -4.30 -12.37 3.00
N PHE A 99 -5.45 -13.03 2.87
CA PHE A 99 -5.64 -14.16 1.98
C PHE A 99 -7.13 -14.36 1.67
N VAL A 100 -7.46 -14.82 0.46
CA VAL A 100 -8.84 -15.09 0.07
C VAL A 100 -8.97 -16.51 -0.48
N ALA A 101 -10.06 -17.18 -0.12
CA ALA A 101 -10.45 -18.47 -0.66
C ALA A 101 -11.97 -18.50 -0.89
N GLU A 102 -12.50 -19.63 -1.37
CA GLU A 102 -13.95 -19.77 -1.63
C GLU A 102 -14.82 -19.52 -0.39
N THR A 103 -14.33 -19.91 0.78
CA THR A 103 -14.98 -19.68 2.06
C THR A 103 -14.00 -19.07 3.05
N SER A 104 -14.52 -18.33 4.02
CA SER A 104 -13.69 -17.74 5.07
C SER A 104 -12.97 -18.78 5.92
N GLN A 105 -13.60 -19.92 6.16
CA GLN A 105 -12.97 -21.03 6.85
C GLN A 105 -11.77 -21.56 6.07
N ALA A 106 -11.94 -21.82 4.77
CA ALA A 106 -10.85 -22.29 3.91
C ALA A 106 -9.69 -21.29 3.87
N ALA A 107 -9.98 -19.99 3.79
CA ALA A 107 -8.95 -18.94 3.78
C ALA A 107 -8.11 -18.97 5.08
N ARG A 108 -8.76 -19.09 6.23
CA ARG A 108 -8.09 -19.16 7.54
C ARG A 108 -7.28 -20.44 7.70
N ASP A 109 -7.82 -21.58 7.26
CA ASP A 109 -7.13 -22.87 7.39
C ASP A 109 -5.89 -22.95 6.50
N ILE A 110 -5.95 -22.43 5.27
CA ILE A 110 -4.80 -22.36 4.36
C ILE A 110 -3.73 -21.39 4.88
N TYR A 111 -4.14 -20.21 5.36
CA TYR A 111 -3.22 -19.11 5.61
C TYR A 111 -2.60 -19.10 7.02
N SER A 112 -3.33 -19.61 8.03
CA SER A 112 -2.92 -19.51 9.44
C SER A 112 -1.55 -20.11 9.73
N GLY A 113 -1.27 -21.31 9.24
CA GLY A 113 0.01 -21.99 9.43
C GLY A 113 1.20 -21.21 8.85
N PRO A 114 1.22 -20.96 7.51
CA PRO A 114 2.30 -20.22 6.87
C PRO A 114 2.52 -18.82 7.45
N HIS A 115 1.44 -18.11 7.77
CA HIS A 115 1.52 -16.79 8.40
C HIS A 115 2.15 -16.86 9.80
N ASN A 116 1.66 -17.76 10.66
CA ASN A 116 2.14 -17.87 12.04
C ASN A 116 3.59 -18.36 12.13
N GLU A 117 4.04 -19.21 11.20
CA GLU A 117 5.46 -19.59 11.09
C GLU A 117 6.33 -18.35 10.87
N VAL A 118 5.97 -17.50 9.91
CA VAL A 118 6.71 -16.27 9.60
C VAL A 118 6.64 -15.27 10.74
N MET A 119 5.45 -15.04 11.32
CA MET A 119 5.30 -14.09 12.43
C MET A 119 6.04 -14.54 13.69
N THR A 120 6.07 -15.84 13.98
CA THR A 120 6.85 -16.38 15.10
C THR A 120 8.35 -16.14 14.90
N ARG A 121 8.85 -16.38 13.69
CA ARG A 121 10.26 -16.12 13.36
C ARG A 121 10.61 -14.64 13.46
N LEU A 122 9.78 -13.76 12.87
CA LEU A 122 9.97 -12.30 12.96
C LEU A 122 9.83 -11.79 14.39
N GLY A 123 8.93 -12.41 15.17
CA GLY A 123 8.69 -12.08 16.57
C GLY A 123 9.89 -12.36 17.45
N ALA A 124 10.63 -13.45 17.19
CA ALA A 124 11.84 -13.78 17.93
C ALA A 124 12.92 -12.67 17.86
N GLU A 125 13.02 -11.99 16.71
CA GLU A 125 13.94 -10.85 16.53
C GLU A 125 13.41 -9.53 17.16
N ARG A 126 12.09 -9.44 17.37
CA ARG A 126 11.38 -8.23 17.79
C ARG A 126 10.84 -8.28 19.22
N GLY A 127 11.08 -9.37 19.93
CA GLY A 127 10.58 -9.60 21.28
C GLY A 127 9.08 -9.87 21.36
N TRP A 128 8.45 -10.32 20.27
CA TRP A 128 7.03 -10.71 20.26
C TRP A 128 6.86 -12.17 20.69
N THR A 129 5.73 -12.49 21.30
CA THR A 129 5.37 -13.87 21.61
C THR A 129 5.13 -14.67 20.33
N PRO A 130 5.37 -16.00 20.34
CA PRO A 130 5.04 -16.87 19.22
C PRO A 130 3.57 -16.71 18.82
N ALA A 131 3.31 -16.65 17.51
CA ALA A 131 1.97 -16.46 16.98
C ALA A 131 1.12 -17.72 17.18
N THR A 132 -0.09 -17.56 17.73
CA THR A 132 -1.03 -18.68 17.95
C THR A 132 -2.17 -18.68 16.95
N ARG A 133 -2.86 -19.81 16.81
CA ARG A 133 -4.09 -19.91 16.00
C ARG A 133 -5.18 -18.98 16.51
N GLU A 134 -5.36 -18.91 17.83
CA GLU A 134 -6.35 -18.03 18.47
C GLU A 134 -6.09 -16.54 18.18
N GLN A 135 -4.83 -16.11 18.28
CA GLN A 135 -4.45 -14.74 17.91
C GLN A 135 -4.69 -14.47 16.42
N PHE A 136 -4.36 -15.43 15.56
CA PHE A 136 -4.62 -15.34 14.12
C PHE A 136 -6.11 -15.19 13.81
N ASP A 137 -6.96 -16.01 14.44
CA ASP A 137 -8.41 -15.96 14.23
C ASP A 137 -8.99 -14.63 14.73
N THR A 138 -8.50 -14.13 15.87
CA THR A 138 -8.84 -12.79 16.39
C THR A 138 -8.45 -11.69 15.42
N MET A 139 -7.22 -11.71 14.91
CA MET A 139 -6.73 -10.72 13.94
C MET A 139 -7.40 -10.82 12.56
N SER A 140 -7.95 -11.98 12.22
CA SER A 140 -8.72 -12.20 10.98
C SER A 140 -10.18 -11.75 11.10
N GLY A 141 -10.67 -11.47 12.31
CA GLY A 141 -12.01 -10.96 12.56
C GLY A 141 -12.26 -9.57 11.94
N PRO A 142 -13.50 -9.06 11.97
CA PRO A 142 -13.90 -7.86 11.23
C PRO A 142 -13.05 -6.60 11.50
N SER A 143 -12.64 -6.41 12.76
CA SER A 143 -11.84 -5.26 13.22
C SER A 143 -10.34 -5.54 13.31
N GLY A 144 -9.88 -6.74 12.95
CA GLY A 144 -8.47 -7.12 13.09
C GLY A 144 -7.60 -6.75 11.89
N ALA A 145 -6.28 -6.75 12.07
CA ALA A 145 -5.31 -6.35 11.05
C ALA A 145 -5.18 -7.29 9.84
N LEU A 146 -5.64 -8.55 9.91
CA LEU A 146 -5.47 -9.53 8.83
C LEU A 146 -6.68 -9.55 7.90
N PHE A 147 -6.44 -9.31 6.62
CA PHE A 147 -7.47 -9.30 5.59
C PHE A 147 -7.67 -10.71 5.03
N VAL A 148 -8.22 -11.61 5.87
CA VAL A 148 -8.37 -13.04 5.57
C VAL A 148 -9.85 -13.43 5.59
N GLY A 149 -10.36 -14.02 4.52
CA GLY A 149 -11.76 -14.46 4.47
C GLY A 149 -12.22 -14.97 3.12
N GLY A 150 -13.51 -15.24 3.01
CA GLY A 150 -14.18 -15.46 1.74
C GLY A 150 -14.39 -14.14 0.98
N PRO A 151 -14.91 -14.19 -0.26
CA PRO A 151 -14.97 -12.99 -1.11
C PRO A 151 -15.85 -11.88 -0.53
N ALA A 152 -17.01 -12.24 0.03
CA ALA A 152 -17.92 -11.28 0.66
C ALA A 152 -17.31 -10.65 1.92
N GLU A 153 -16.82 -11.47 2.85
CA GLU A 153 -16.20 -10.98 4.09
C GLU A 153 -14.99 -10.07 3.81
N LEU A 154 -14.15 -10.44 2.84
CA LEU A 154 -13.00 -9.63 2.46
C LEU A 154 -13.43 -8.30 1.82
N THR A 155 -14.47 -8.33 0.97
CA THR A 155 -15.05 -7.12 0.36
C THR A 155 -15.57 -6.16 1.43
N ASP A 156 -16.41 -6.66 2.34
CA ASP A 156 -16.98 -5.87 3.44
C ASP A 156 -15.89 -5.26 4.31
N LYS A 157 -14.85 -6.04 4.63
CA LYS A 157 -13.72 -5.57 5.42
C LYS A 157 -12.95 -4.46 4.71
N ILE A 158 -12.70 -4.58 3.40
CA ILE A 158 -12.04 -3.53 2.60
C ILE A 158 -12.87 -2.25 2.62
N LEU A 159 -14.18 -2.34 2.41
CA LEU A 159 -15.08 -1.19 2.41
C LEU A 159 -15.14 -0.50 3.78
N ALA A 160 -15.29 -1.27 4.85
CA ALA A 160 -15.28 -0.73 6.22
C ALA A 160 -13.97 0.02 6.54
N HIS A 161 -12.82 -0.51 6.11
CA HIS A 161 -11.54 0.17 6.32
C HIS A 161 -11.38 1.38 5.39
N HIS A 162 -11.93 1.32 4.17
CA HIS A 162 -11.97 2.47 3.27
C HIS A 162 -12.77 3.62 3.88
N GLU A 163 -13.90 3.34 4.53
CA GLU A 163 -14.69 4.36 5.26
C GLU A 163 -13.88 5.02 6.39
N ILE A 164 -13.04 4.26 7.09
CA ILE A 164 -12.21 4.78 8.20
C ILE A 164 -11.05 5.65 7.68
N PHE A 165 -10.31 5.18 6.67
CA PHE A 165 -9.05 5.82 6.28
C PHE A 165 -9.15 6.72 5.04
N GLY A 166 -10.11 6.43 4.16
CA GLY A 166 -10.24 7.06 2.84
C GLY A 166 -9.07 6.73 1.91
N PHE A 167 -8.52 5.52 1.98
CA PHE A 167 -7.38 5.14 1.14
C PHE A 167 -7.76 5.03 -0.34
N THR A 168 -6.86 5.42 -1.24
CA THR A 168 -7.08 5.29 -2.69
C THR A 168 -6.52 3.99 -3.25
N ARG A 169 -5.74 3.26 -2.46
CA ARG A 169 -5.11 1.98 -2.81
C ARG A 169 -5.11 1.01 -1.63
N ILE A 170 -5.29 -0.26 -1.92
CA ILE A 170 -5.00 -1.35 -0.98
C ILE A 170 -4.04 -2.33 -1.63
N THR A 171 -3.04 -2.78 -0.89
CA THR A 171 -2.15 -3.88 -1.29
C THR A 171 -2.20 -4.99 -0.25
N ILE A 172 -2.50 -6.20 -0.70
CA ILE A 172 -2.63 -7.38 0.16
C ILE A 172 -1.44 -8.30 -0.11
N GLN A 173 -0.59 -8.50 0.88
CA GLN A 173 0.52 -9.45 0.82
C GLN A 173 0.00 -10.86 1.13
N MET A 174 -0.31 -11.61 0.08
CA MET A 174 -0.80 -12.99 0.19
C MET A 174 0.32 -14.03 0.27
N ALA A 175 1.45 -13.80 -0.40
CA ALA A 175 2.56 -14.77 -0.41
C ALA A 175 3.44 -14.65 0.85
N ILE A 176 2.99 -15.24 1.96
CA ILE A 176 3.72 -15.30 3.24
C ILE A 176 3.99 -16.75 3.62
N GLY A 177 5.25 -17.03 3.98
CA GLY A 177 5.67 -18.36 4.42
C GLY A 177 5.61 -19.38 3.29
N ARG A 178 5.40 -20.64 3.65
CA ARG A 178 5.28 -21.75 2.71
C ARG A 178 3.82 -21.95 2.32
N LEU A 179 3.36 -21.18 1.34
CA LEU A 179 2.05 -21.37 0.72
C LEU A 179 2.19 -22.20 -0.55
N ASP A 180 1.25 -23.12 -0.76
CA ASP A 180 1.19 -23.85 -2.00
C ASP A 180 0.84 -22.90 -3.16
N HIS A 181 1.55 -23.05 -4.27
CA HIS A 181 1.41 -22.12 -5.41
C HIS A 181 0.00 -22.13 -5.98
N LYS A 182 -0.68 -23.29 -5.98
CA LYS A 182 -2.03 -23.43 -6.53
C LYS A 182 -3.04 -22.61 -5.75
N SER A 183 -3.02 -22.65 -4.42
CA SER A 183 -3.87 -21.84 -3.56
C SER A 183 -3.59 -20.35 -3.74
N LEU A 184 -2.31 -19.95 -3.87
CA LEU A 184 -1.98 -18.55 -4.15
C LEU A 184 -2.55 -18.08 -5.50
N MET A 185 -2.44 -18.88 -6.55
CA MET A 185 -3.01 -18.54 -7.86
C MET A 185 -4.54 -18.46 -7.81
N ASN A 186 -5.19 -19.39 -7.10
CA ASN A 186 -6.63 -19.33 -6.87
C ASN A 186 -7.05 -18.09 -6.08
N ALA A 187 -6.28 -17.71 -5.05
CA ALA A 187 -6.54 -16.49 -4.28
C ALA A 187 -6.43 -15.23 -5.15
N ILE A 188 -5.44 -15.17 -6.06
CA ILE A 188 -5.30 -14.08 -7.03
C ILE A 188 -6.51 -14.03 -7.97
N GLU A 189 -6.96 -15.18 -8.46
CA GLU A 189 -8.15 -15.28 -9.33
C GLU A 189 -9.41 -14.76 -8.61
N ILE A 190 -9.67 -15.23 -7.40
CA ILE A 190 -10.81 -14.79 -6.58
C ILE A 190 -10.72 -13.28 -6.29
N LEU A 191 -9.54 -12.79 -5.93
CA LEU A 191 -9.31 -11.36 -5.67
C LEU A 191 -9.63 -10.52 -6.91
N GLY A 192 -9.19 -10.96 -8.09
CA GLY A 192 -9.37 -10.24 -9.35
C GLY A 192 -10.77 -10.34 -9.96
N THR A 193 -11.46 -11.47 -9.77
CA THR A 193 -12.73 -11.78 -10.43
C THR A 193 -13.97 -11.55 -9.56
N ARG A 194 -13.82 -11.54 -8.23
CA ARG A 194 -14.94 -11.38 -7.28
C ARG A 194 -14.75 -10.16 -6.40
N VAL A 195 -13.71 -10.15 -5.57
CA VAL A 195 -13.50 -9.11 -4.55
C VAL A 195 -13.29 -7.72 -5.18
N ALA A 196 -12.34 -7.58 -6.11
CA ALA A 196 -12.02 -6.28 -6.70
C ALA A 196 -13.21 -5.68 -7.49
N PRO A 197 -13.95 -6.43 -8.31
CA PRO A 197 -15.20 -5.95 -8.93
C PRO A 197 -16.24 -5.48 -7.92
N ASP A 198 -16.49 -6.24 -6.85
CA ASP A 198 -17.50 -5.92 -5.85
C ASP A 198 -17.14 -4.65 -5.06
N VAL A 199 -15.87 -4.51 -4.65
CA VAL A 199 -15.37 -3.26 -4.02
C VAL A 199 -15.54 -2.07 -4.97
N ARG A 200 -15.15 -2.20 -6.24
CA ARG A 200 -15.29 -1.11 -7.23
C ARG A 200 -16.74 -0.72 -7.46
N LYS A 201 -17.64 -1.70 -7.52
CA LYS A 201 -19.08 -1.47 -7.68
C LYS A 201 -19.63 -0.71 -6.47
N ALA A 202 -19.28 -1.10 -5.26
CA ALA A 202 -19.71 -0.43 -4.03
C ALA A 202 -19.20 1.03 -3.94
N LEU A 203 -17.98 1.30 -4.40
CA LEU A 203 -17.37 2.64 -4.39
C LEU A 203 -17.75 3.52 -5.59
N GLY A 204 -18.78 3.15 -6.37
CA GLY A 204 -19.28 3.98 -7.47
C GLY A 204 -18.42 3.96 -8.75
N GLY A 205 -17.60 2.92 -8.94
CA GLY A 205 -17.13 2.47 -10.25
C GLY A 205 -16.55 3.54 -11.17
N THR A 206 -15.69 4.44 -10.69
CA THR A 206 -14.93 5.31 -11.60
C THR A 206 -13.44 5.03 -11.46
N VAL A 207 -12.94 4.07 -12.24
CA VAL A 207 -11.51 3.99 -12.56
C VAL A 207 -11.15 5.34 -13.17
N ARG A 208 -10.38 6.18 -12.46
CA ARG A 208 -9.72 7.36 -13.04
C ARG A 208 -8.68 6.88 -14.06
N ALA A 209 -9.14 6.48 -15.24
CA ALA A 209 -8.32 6.14 -16.40
C ALA A 209 -7.77 7.42 -17.08
N LYS A 210 -7.34 8.42 -16.30
CA LYS A 210 -6.92 9.75 -16.81
C LYS A 210 -5.44 10.08 -16.63
N LEU A 211 -4.58 9.09 -16.39
CA LEU A 211 -3.13 9.30 -16.28
C LEU A 211 -2.26 8.54 -17.29
N LEU A 212 -2.86 7.82 -18.25
CA LEU A 212 -2.11 7.10 -19.30
C LEU A 212 -2.26 7.67 -20.72
N ARG A 213 -3.07 8.73 -20.92
CA ARG A 213 -3.06 9.47 -22.19
C ARG A 213 -2.12 10.66 -22.04
N GLY A 214 -0.82 10.38 -22.18
CA GLY A 214 0.17 11.41 -22.43
C GLY A 214 -0.32 12.29 -23.56
N SER A 215 -0.29 13.61 -23.35
CA SER A 215 -0.61 14.59 -24.37
C SER A 215 0.25 14.33 -25.60
N GLY A 216 -0.36 13.79 -26.65
CA GLY A 216 0.29 13.55 -27.93
C GLY A 216 0.68 14.86 -28.58
N ARG A 217 1.88 15.38 -28.25
CA ARG A 217 2.58 16.30 -29.12
C ARG A 217 3.16 15.48 -30.27
N ARG A 218 2.52 15.55 -31.43
CA ARG A 218 3.14 15.17 -32.70
C ARG A 218 4.36 16.08 -32.91
N PRO A 219 5.53 15.56 -33.33
CA PRO A 219 6.60 16.42 -33.79
C PRO A 219 6.13 17.13 -35.07
N SER A 220 6.21 18.45 -35.08
CA SER A 220 6.05 19.25 -36.30
C SER A 220 7.25 18.98 -37.20
N LEU A 221 7.02 18.24 -38.29
CA LEU A 221 7.92 18.24 -39.44
C LEU A 221 7.55 19.45 -40.30
N ASN A 222 8.38 20.48 -40.22
CA ASN A 222 8.60 21.56 -41.20
C ASN A 222 10.04 21.98 -40.90
N GLY A 223 10.98 22.15 -41.83
CA GLY A 223 11.02 22.16 -43.28
C GLY A 223 12.41 22.69 -43.61
#